data_AF-A0A950L042-F1
#
_entry.id   AF-A0A950L042-F1
#
_cell.length_a   1.000
_cell.length_b   1.000
_cell.length_c   1.000
_cell.angle_alpha   90.00
_cell.angle_beta   90.00
_cell.angle_gamma   90.00
#
_symmetry.space_group_name_H-M   'P 1'
#
loop_
_entity.id
_entity.type
_entity.pdbx_description
1 polymer ?
#
loop_
_entity_poly.entity_id
_entity_poly.type
_entity_poly.pdbx_seq_one_letter_code
_entity_poly.pdbx_strand_id
1 'polypeptide(L)'
;MFRRSRGAAGVAAVSAALATAIGLPAPANPVVSVRIGNASSTFDLAYAASASSLGGFVTSENAPLATIPHGTGDSYAVTSASPRAIAGALIYRVAGEPTRECTFRYTLSYAGTKFVVTVDARASWTGPVRCTAAASALERTKGDFTVTFTMQ
;
A
#
# COMPACT_ATOMS: atom_id res chain seq x y z
N MET A 1 -22.97 78.75 22.82
CA MET A 1 -21.83 79.39 22.13
C MET A 1 -20.76 78.34 21.85
N PHE A 2 -20.30 78.30 20.59
CA PHE A 2 -19.09 77.69 20.02
C PHE A 2 -18.87 76.15 19.94
N ARG A 3 -18.95 75.69 18.68
CA ARG A 3 -18.38 74.49 18.06
C ARG A 3 -16.85 74.56 17.93
N ARG A 4 -16.19 73.37 17.90
CA ARG A 4 -15.19 72.88 16.92
C ARG A 4 -14.79 71.45 17.36
N SER A 5 -15.10 70.32 16.71
CA SER A 5 -15.02 69.80 15.33
C SER A 5 -13.75 68.98 15.02
N ARG A 6 -13.98 67.68 14.75
CA ARG A 6 -13.29 66.72 13.87
C ARG A 6 -12.01 66.02 14.36
N GLY A 7 -12.05 64.68 14.33
CA GLY A 7 -10.86 63.83 14.31
C GLY A 7 -11.20 62.35 14.15
N ALA A 8 -11.18 61.87 12.89
CA ALA A 8 -11.02 60.49 12.40
C ALA A 8 -11.92 59.38 12.99
N ALA A 9 -12.95 58.89 12.29
CA ALA A 9 -12.82 57.95 11.17
C ALA A 9 -11.86 56.78 11.48
N GLY A 10 -12.43 55.66 11.91
CA GLY A 10 -11.71 54.41 12.14
C GLY A 10 -12.64 53.20 12.06
N VAL A 11 -13.57 53.20 11.10
CA VAL A 11 -14.22 51.97 10.64
C VAL A 11 -13.27 51.33 9.64
N ALA A 12 -12.46 50.38 10.08
CA ALA A 12 -11.73 49.41 9.25
C ALA A 12 -10.90 48.53 10.19
N ALA A 13 -10.86 47.21 10.12
CA ALA A 13 -11.57 46.25 9.32
C ALA A 13 -11.46 44.96 10.13
N VAL A 14 -12.57 44.25 10.31
CA VAL A 14 -12.54 42.87 10.78
C VAL A 14 -11.81 42.09 9.72
N SER A 15 -10.50 41.87 9.90
CA SER A 15 -9.75 40.88 9.13
C SER A 15 -10.07 39.53 9.72
N ALA A 16 -11.33 39.09 9.54
CA ALA A 16 -11.65 37.68 9.54
C ALA A 16 -11.02 37.12 8.27
N ALA A 17 -9.71 36.85 8.32
CA ALA A 17 -9.11 35.90 7.43
C ALA A 17 -9.76 34.56 7.80
N LEU A 18 -10.90 34.27 7.16
CA LEU A 18 -11.28 32.91 6.87
C LEU A 18 -10.08 32.34 6.13
N ALA A 19 -9.18 31.72 6.86
CA ALA A 19 -8.33 30.70 6.30
C ALA A 19 -9.33 29.67 5.78
N THR A 20 -9.69 29.78 4.50
CA THR A 20 -10.14 28.65 3.73
C THR A 20 -9.02 27.66 3.87
N ALA A 21 -9.10 26.80 4.89
CA ALA A 21 -8.50 25.50 4.84
C ALA A 21 -9.01 24.95 3.52
N ILE A 22 -8.19 25.06 2.49
CA ILE A 22 -8.27 24.19 1.34
C ILE A 22 -8.19 22.83 2.02
N GLY A 23 -9.36 22.24 2.26
CA GLY A 23 -9.49 20.90 2.74
C GLY A 23 -8.90 20.07 1.63
N LEU A 24 -7.56 19.96 1.63
CA LEU A 24 -6.89 18.88 0.96
C LEU A 24 -7.67 17.65 1.41
N PRO A 25 -8.26 16.88 0.47
CA PRO A 25 -8.99 15.68 0.86
C PRO A 25 -8.10 14.93 1.85
N ALA A 26 -8.67 14.56 3.00
CA ALA A 26 -7.94 13.80 4.00
C ALA A 26 -7.18 12.70 3.25
N PRO A 27 -5.85 12.60 3.41
CA PRO A 27 -5.06 11.68 2.61
C PRO A 27 -5.68 10.29 2.80
N ALA A 28 -6.24 9.74 1.71
CA ALA A 28 -6.79 8.40 1.73
C ALA A 28 -5.67 7.44 2.12
N ASN A 29 -6.00 6.46 2.95
CA ASN A 29 -5.02 5.44 3.27
C ASN A 29 -4.66 4.69 1.98
N PRO A 30 -3.37 4.51 1.68
CA PRO A 30 -2.94 3.83 0.46
C PRO A 30 -3.46 2.39 0.43
N VAL A 31 -3.76 1.92 -0.78
CA VAL A 31 -4.26 0.57 -1.04
C VAL A 31 -3.26 -0.19 -1.92
N VAL A 32 -2.95 -1.42 -1.51
CA VAL A 32 -2.12 -2.35 -2.28
C VAL A 32 -3.02 -3.39 -2.91
N SER A 33 -3.09 -3.43 -4.23
CA SER A 33 -3.61 -4.59 -4.94
C SER A 33 -2.50 -5.63 -5.07
N VAL A 34 -2.62 -6.76 -4.39
CA VAL A 34 -1.69 -7.87 -4.47
C VAL A 34 -2.21 -8.89 -5.48
N ARG A 35 -1.35 -9.33 -6.40
CA ARG A 35 -1.59 -10.42 -7.33
C ARG A 35 -0.51 -11.47 -7.14
N ILE A 36 -0.92 -12.71 -6.90
CA ILE A 36 -0.02 -13.86 -6.78
C ILE A 36 -0.25 -14.78 -7.96
N GLY A 37 0.78 -15.09 -8.73
CA GLY A 37 0.75 -16.07 -9.80
C GLY A 37 1.57 -17.30 -9.46
N ASN A 38 0.97 -18.48 -9.63
CA ASN A 38 1.67 -19.75 -9.64
C ASN A 38 1.88 -20.20 -11.09
N ALA A 39 3.02 -19.82 -11.67
CA ALA A 39 3.43 -20.24 -13.01
C ALA A 39 4.08 -21.64 -13.01
N SER A 40 4.18 -22.31 -11.86
CA SER A 40 4.58 -23.72 -11.82
C SER A 40 3.60 -24.57 -12.60
N SER A 41 4.12 -25.62 -13.24
CA SER A 41 3.32 -26.67 -13.87
C SER A 41 3.23 -27.94 -13.04
N THR A 42 3.84 -27.98 -11.84
CA THR A 42 4.07 -29.23 -11.10
C THR A 42 3.60 -29.22 -9.65
N PHE A 43 3.32 -28.06 -9.07
CA PHE A 43 2.91 -27.97 -7.67
C PHE A 43 2.02 -26.77 -7.38
N ASP A 44 1.15 -26.93 -6.38
CA ASP A 44 0.32 -25.86 -5.86
C ASP A 44 1.08 -25.05 -4.79
N LEU A 45 0.65 -23.81 -4.56
CA LEU A 45 1.19 -22.96 -3.49
C LEU A 45 0.25 -22.97 -2.30
N ALA A 46 0.77 -23.22 -1.11
CA ALA A 46 0.05 -23.03 0.14
C ALA A 46 0.44 -21.68 0.75
N TYR A 47 -0.58 -20.90 1.13
CA TYR A 47 -0.37 -19.70 1.93
C TYR A 47 0.05 -20.09 3.36
N ALA A 48 1.22 -19.63 3.80
CA ALA A 48 1.77 -20.01 5.10
C ALA A 48 1.56 -18.92 6.16
N ALA A 49 1.88 -17.67 5.83
CA ALA A 49 1.76 -16.54 6.75
C ALA A 49 1.85 -15.19 6.03
N SER A 50 1.41 -14.14 6.73
CA SER A 50 1.74 -12.75 6.40
C SER A 50 2.19 -11.99 7.64
N ALA A 51 3.04 -10.99 7.46
CA ALA A 51 3.38 -10.01 8.49
C ALA A 51 3.26 -8.59 7.92
N SER A 52 2.87 -7.61 8.73
CA SER A 52 2.96 -6.19 8.39
C SER A 52 3.77 -5.47 9.45
N SER A 53 4.69 -4.60 9.01
CA SER A 53 5.65 -3.93 9.88
C SER A 53 5.55 -2.40 9.85
N LEU A 54 4.87 -1.81 8.86
CA LEU A 54 4.67 -0.37 8.76
C LEU A 54 3.21 -0.08 8.46
N GLY A 55 2.57 0.73 9.30
CA GLY A 55 1.22 1.26 9.08
C GLY A 55 0.06 0.37 9.52
N GLY A 56 0.29 -0.91 9.88
CA GLY A 56 -0.77 -1.84 10.30
C GLY A 56 -1.73 -2.24 9.18
N PHE A 57 -2.20 -3.48 9.19
CA PHE A 57 -3.32 -3.92 8.33
C PHE A 57 -4.61 -3.26 8.85
N VAL A 58 -5.40 -2.59 8.00
CA VAL A 58 -6.78 -2.18 8.41
C VAL A 58 -7.77 -3.26 8.06
N THR A 59 -7.71 -3.77 6.83
CA THR A 59 -8.61 -4.80 6.33
C THR A 59 -8.02 -5.33 5.01
N SER A 60 -8.04 -6.65 4.84
CA SER A 60 -8.00 -7.26 3.51
C SER A 60 -9.46 -7.50 3.13
N GLU A 61 -9.96 -6.95 2.02
CA GLU A 61 -11.36 -7.19 1.61
C GLU A 61 -11.63 -8.68 1.35
N ASN A 62 -10.58 -9.41 0.95
CA ASN A 62 -10.58 -10.87 0.83
C ASN A 62 -9.31 -11.43 1.48
N ALA A 63 -9.43 -12.49 2.27
CA ALA A 63 -8.25 -13.20 2.77
C ALA A 63 -7.50 -13.85 1.59
N PRO A 64 -6.16 -13.96 1.63
CA PRO A 64 -5.41 -14.73 0.64
C PRO A 64 -5.96 -16.15 0.56
N LEU A 65 -6.04 -16.71 -0.65
CA LEU A 65 -6.42 -18.11 -0.82
C LEU A 65 -5.45 -19.01 -0.06
N ALA A 66 -5.99 -19.94 0.73
CA ALA A 66 -5.18 -20.91 1.47
C ALA A 66 -4.30 -21.75 0.54
N THR A 67 -4.76 -21.99 -0.69
CA THR A 67 -4.00 -22.71 -1.71
C THR A 67 -4.26 -22.10 -3.09
N ILE A 68 -3.20 -21.95 -3.88
CA ILE A 68 -3.22 -21.47 -5.27
C ILE A 68 -2.78 -22.61 -6.18
N PRO A 69 -3.70 -23.20 -6.96
CA PRO A 69 -3.36 -24.26 -7.90
C PRO A 69 -2.27 -23.85 -8.89
N HIS A 70 -1.46 -24.82 -9.33
CA HIS A 70 -0.51 -24.64 -10.44
C HIS A 70 -1.18 -24.07 -11.70
N GLY A 71 -0.47 -23.19 -12.41
CA GLY A 71 -0.97 -22.47 -13.58
C GLY A 71 -2.05 -21.42 -13.29
N THR A 72 -2.34 -21.10 -12.02
CA THR A 72 -3.38 -20.13 -11.63
C THR A 72 -2.84 -18.97 -10.80
N GLY A 73 -3.73 -18.17 -10.20
CA GLY A 73 -3.34 -17.05 -9.35
C GLY A 73 -4.44 -16.62 -8.37
N ASP A 74 -4.06 -15.71 -7.49
CA ASP A 74 -4.93 -15.08 -6.50
C ASP A 74 -4.77 -13.56 -6.56
N SER A 75 -5.78 -12.82 -6.11
CA SER A 75 -5.73 -11.38 -5.99
C SER A 75 -6.56 -10.86 -4.83
N TYR A 76 -5.98 -9.95 -4.06
CA TYR A 76 -6.64 -9.29 -2.94
C TYR A 76 -6.09 -7.88 -2.74
N ALA A 77 -6.82 -7.04 -2.01
CA ALA A 77 -6.43 -5.67 -1.70
C ALA A 77 -6.11 -5.53 -0.22
N VAL A 78 -5.08 -4.76 0.10
CA VAL A 78 -4.67 -4.43 1.46
C VAL A 78 -4.69 -2.92 1.66
N THR A 79 -5.52 -2.45 2.58
CA THR A 79 -5.62 -1.03 2.92
C THR A 79 -4.79 -0.73 4.17
N SER A 80 -3.98 0.33 4.11
CA SER A 80 -3.15 0.76 5.24
C SER A 80 -3.96 1.37 6.39
N ALA A 81 -3.46 1.30 7.63
CA ALA A 81 -3.97 2.13 8.74
C ALA A 81 -3.29 3.49 8.79
N SER A 82 -2.19 3.64 8.06
CA SER A 82 -1.44 4.88 7.96
C SER A 82 -1.65 5.52 6.61
N PRO A 83 -1.94 6.83 6.55
CA PRO A 83 -2.03 7.57 5.29
C PRO A 83 -0.67 7.74 4.59
N ARG A 84 0.43 7.31 5.20
CA ARG A 84 1.79 7.57 4.72
C ARG A 84 2.57 6.35 4.29
N ALA A 85 2.23 5.16 4.77
CA ALA A 85 3.02 3.98 4.48
C ALA A 85 2.23 2.70 4.68
N ILE A 86 2.62 1.66 3.96
CA ILE A 86 2.28 0.27 4.26
C ILE A 86 3.45 -0.63 3.92
N ALA A 87 3.75 -1.60 4.79
CA ALA A 87 4.67 -2.68 4.47
C ALA A 87 4.07 -4.03 4.81
N GLY A 88 4.31 -5.00 3.95
CA GLY A 88 3.85 -6.36 4.12
C GLY A 88 4.90 -7.38 3.68
N ALA A 89 4.85 -8.54 4.31
CA ALA A 89 5.54 -9.75 3.92
C ALA A 89 4.49 -10.86 3.73
N LEU A 90 4.61 -11.61 2.65
CA LEU A 90 3.77 -12.74 2.30
C LEU A 90 4.65 -13.97 2.13
N ILE A 91 4.23 -15.06 2.75
CA ILE A 91 4.98 -16.30 2.77
C ILE A 91 4.13 -17.38 2.12
N TYR A 92 4.60 -17.89 0.98
CA TYR A 92 4.00 -19.02 0.27
C TYR A 92 4.97 -20.19 0.27
N ARG A 93 4.44 -21.40 0.38
CA ARG A 93 5.19 -22.65 0.34
C ARG A 93 4.69 -23.53 -0.78
N VAL A 94 5.53 -24.41 -1.28
CA VAL A 94 5.06 -25.54 -2.08
C VAL A 94 4.14 -26.40 -1.20
N ALA A 95 2.95 -26.74 -1.69
CA ALA A 95 2.00 -27.55 -0.94
C ALA A 95 2.63 -28.92 -0.58
N GLY A 96 2.59 -29.28 0.70
CA GLY A 96 3.21 -30.50 1.21
C GLY A 96 4.73 -30.44 1.43
N GLU A 97 5.40 -29.34 1.08
CA GLU A 97 6.86 -29.19 1.21
C GLU A 97 7.24 -27.91 1.99
N PRO A 98 7.30 -27.97 3.33
CA PRO A 98 7.52 -26.78 4.15
C PRO A 98 8.91 -26.15 4.03
N THR A 99 9.87 -26.86 3.43
CA THR A 99 11.25 -26.38 3.21
C THR A 99 11.40 -25.51 1.96
N ARG A 100 10.42 -25.53 1.04
CA ARG A 100 10.39 -24.72 -0.19
C ARG A 100 9.46 -23.54 -0.01
N GLU A 101 10.01 -22.43 0.47
CA GLU A 101 9.26 -21.24 0.88
C GLU A 101 9.71 -19.97 0.13
N CYS A 102 8.78 -19.33 -0.57
CA CYS A 102 8.97 -17.99 -1.13
C CYS A 102 8.49 -16.95 -0.12
N THR A 103 9.37 -16.05 0.28
CA THR A 103 9.02 -14.81 0.98
C THR A 103 8.97 -13.67 -0.02
N PHE A 104 7.83 -13.00 -0.07
CA PHE A 104 7.61 -11.80 -0.86
C PHE A 104 7.45 -10.60 0.07
N ARG A 105 8.13 -9.50 -0.21
CA ARG A 105 8.04 -8.28 0.60
C ARG A 105 7.66 -7.11 -0.28
N TYR A 106 6.85 -6.22 0.26
CA TYR A 106 6.56 -4.94 -0.37
C TYR A 106 6.57 -3.83 0.68
N THR A 107 7.00 -2.66 0.27
CA THR A 107 6.89 -1.42 1.06
C THR A 107 6.40 -0.33 0.15
N LEU A 108 5.34 0.36 0.58
CA LEU A 108 4.91 1.63 0.04
C LEU A 108 5.17 2.71 1.07
N SER A 109 5.80 3.80 0.66
CA SER A 109 6.03 4.97 1.52
C SER A 109 5.79 6.27 0.78
N TYR A 110 5.21 7.25 1.47
CA TYR A 110 4.99 8.59 0.96
C TYR A 110 6.26 9.43 1.07
N ALA A 111 6.84 9.81 -0.07
CA ALA A 111 8.05 10.61 -0.17
C ALA A 111 7.74 12.12 -0.39
N GLY A 112 6.68 12.62 0.25
CA GLY A 112 6.32 14.05 0.25
C GLY A 112 5.48 14.52 -0.95
N THR A 113 5.73 13.98 -2.15
CA THR A 113 4.99 14.33 -3.39
C THR A 113 4.41 13.14 -4.13
N LYS A 114 4.88 11.93 -3.80
CA LYS A 114 4.48 10.68 -4.43
C LYS A 114 4.68 9.53 -3.46
N PHE A 115 3.94 8.46 -3.68
CA PHE A 115 4.28 7.18 -3.09
C PHE A 115 5.41 6.50 -3.88
N VAL A 116 6.29 5.83 -3.15
CA VAL A 116 7.37 4.99 -3.67
C VAL A 116 7.09 3.57 -3.23
N VAL A 117 7.10 2.64 -4.19
CA VAL A 117 6.94 1.21 -3.94
C VAL A 117 8.27 0.50 -4.15
N THR A 118 8.64 -0.34 -3.18
CA THR A 118 9.73 -1.30 -3.30
C THR A 118 9.18 -2.69 -3.09
N VAL A 119 9.70 -3.65 -3.86
CA VAL A 119 9.31 -5.05 -3.77
C VAL A 119 10.55 -5.93 -3.79
N ASP A 120 10.46 -7.05 -3.11
CA ASP A 120 11.53 -8.04 -3.01
C ASP A 120 10.93 -9.44 -2.96
N ALA A 121 11.65 -10.41 -3.50
CA ALA A 121 11.27 -11.82 -3.49
C ALA A 121 12.49 -12.67 -3.17
N ARG A 122 12.32 -13.60 -2.21
CA ARG A 122 13.38 -14.50 -1.77
C ARG A 122 12.87 -15.92 -1.63
N ALA A 123 13.57 -16.86 -2.26
CA ALA A 123 13.40 -18.29 -2.02
C ALA A 123 14.25 -18.72 -0.80
N SER A 124 13.72 -19.60 0.05
CA SER A 124 14.48 -20.26 1.11
C SER A 124 15.42 -21.36 0.61
N TRP A 125 15.22 -21.82 -0.63
CA TRP A 125 15.92 -22.94 -1.23
C TRP A 125 16.62 -22.54 -2.53
N THR A 126 17.55 -23.36 -2.97
CA THR A 126 18.19 -23.26 -4.29
C THR A 126 17.59 -24.32 -5.20
N GLY A 127 17.21 -23.94 -6.42
CA GLY A 127 16.54 -24.84 -7.35
C GLY A 127 16.12 -24.15 -8.64
N PRO A 128 15.45 -24.89 -9.54
CA PRO A 128 14.96 -24.33 -10.81
C PRO A 128 13.85 -23.30 -10.59
N VAL A 129 13.13 -23.41 -9.47
CA VAL A 129 12.00 -22.54 -9.15
C VAL A 129 12.47 -21.17 -8.69
N ARG A 130 11.89 -20.10 -9.22
CA ARG A 130 12.23 -18.71 -8.93
C ARG A 130 11.03 -17.96 -8.38
N CYS A 131 11.24 -17.24 -7.27
CA CYS A 131 10.30 -16.24 -6.77
C CYS A 131 10.66 -14.89 -7.39
N THR A 132 9.68 -14.19 -7.96
CA THR A 132 9.88 -12.85 -8.54
C THR A 132 8.81 -11.88 -8.03
N ALA A 133 9.17 -10.61 -7.95
CA ALA A 133 8.26 -9.54 -7.55
C ALA A 133 8.39 -8.35 -8.50
N ALA A 134 7.26 -7.77 -8.85
CA ALA A 134 7.19 -6.55 -9.65
C ALA A 134 6.09 -5.64 -9.11
N ALA A 135 6.29 -4.33 -9.26
CA ALA A 135 5.28 -3.33 -8.95
C ALA A 135 4.85 -2.61 -10.24
N SER A 136 3.55 -2.39 -10.40
CA SER A 136 2.93 -1.72 -11.55
C SER A 136 1.76 -0.84 -11.10
N ALA A 137 1.38 0.13 -11.94
CA ALA A 137 0.46 1.22 -11.63
C ALA A 137 1.00 2.21 -10.59
N LEU A 138 1.26 3.45 -11.04
CA LEU A 138 1.71 4.56 -10.21
C LEU A 138 0.66 5.68 -10.29
N GLU A 139 -0.60 5.43 -9.90
CA GLU A 139 -1.49 6.56 -9.60
C GLU A 139 -1.02 7.22 -8.30
N ARG A 140 0.04 8.02 -8.44
CA ARG A 140 0.85 8.63 -7.37
C ARG A 140 0.03 9.49 -6.40
N THR A 141 -1.19 9.85 -6.77
CA THR A 141 -2.07 10.77 -6.04
C THR A 141 -2.92 10.12 -4.96
N LYS A 142 -3.13 8.80 -4.98
CA LYS A 142 -3.98 8.10 -4.00
C LYS A 142 -3.32 6.93 -3.28
N GLY A 143 -2.11 6.54 -3.71
CA GLY A 143 -1.38 5.42 -3.09
C GLY A 143 -1.95 4.05 -3.48
N ASP A 144 -2.67 3.99 -4.61
CA ASP A 144 -3.16 2.76 -5.22
C ASP A 144 -2.07 2.17 -6.12
N PHE A 145 -1.62 0.95 -5.82
CA PHE A 145 -0.59 0.28 -6.62
C PHE A 145 -0.86 -1.22 -6.71
N THR A 146 -0.36 -1.83 -7.78
CA THR A 146 -0.43 -3.28 -7.98
C THR A 146 0.93 -3.91 -7.76
N VAL A 147 1.02 -4.86 -6.85
CA VAL A 147 2.19 -5.74 -6.73
C VAL A 147 1.85 -7.09 -7.32
N THR A 148 2.70 -7.57 -8.22
CA THR A 148 2.61 -8.91 -8.78
C THR A 148 3.77 -9.73 -8.26
N PHE A 149 3.44 -10.87 -7.66
CA PHE A 149 4.40 -11.88 -7.24
C PHE A 149 4.20 -13.11 -8.10
N THR A 150 5.28 -13.68 -8.61
CA THR A 150 5.22 -14.87 -9.47
C THR A 150 6.23 -15.91 -9.03
N MET A 151 5.74 -17.14 -8.89
CA MET A 151 6.56 -18.32 -8.67
C MET A 151 6.54 -19.17 -9.95
N GLN A 152 7.71 -19.48 -10.49
CA GLN A 152 7.90 -20.21 -11.75
C GLN A 152 8.93 -21.31 -11.57
#